data_AF-A0A920HNH7-F1
#
_entry.id   AF-A0A920HNH7-F1
#
_cell.length_a   1.000
_cell.length_b   1.000
_cell.length_c   1.000
_cell.angle_alpha   90.00
_cell.angle_beta   90.00
_cell.angle_gamma   90.00
#
_symmetry.space_group_name_H-M   'P 1'
#
loop_
_entity.id
_entity.type
_entity.pdbx_description
1 polymer ?
#
loop_
_entity_poly.entity_id
_entity_poly.type
_entity_poly.pdbx_seq_one_letter_code
_entity_poly.pdbx_strand_id
1 'polypeptide(L)'
;MSQIDSLMLDMPNIPDDSVPEGKDESENVVIKEYGKIISTNELDHLEIATDIDTDLASKLAGSRFSVLKGDMAKLRDLLLVYADNAIKNGYQEYYVPFMANSESLTGTGQLPKFEEDLLRLVKNYT
;
A
#
# COMPACT_ATOMS: atom_id res chain seq x y z
N MET A 1 -5.59 24.11 17.00
CA MET A 1 -5.54 22.78 17.65
C MET A 1 -4.90 22.99 19.02
N SER A 2 -5.51 22.49 20.08
CA SER A 2 -4.91 22.60 21.41
C SER A 2 -3.70 21.66 21.52
N GLN A 3 -2.81 21.89 22.49
CA GLN A 3 -1.71 20.96 22.76
C GLN A 3 -2.23 19.56 23.12
N ILE A 4 -3.40 19.47 23.76
CA ILE A 4 -4.05 18.21 24.12
C ILE A 4 -4.50 17.46 22.87
N ASP A 5 -5.14 18.15 21.92
CA ASP A 5 -5.62 17.52 20.69
C ASP A 5 -4.46 16.93 19.87
N SER A 6 -3.33 17.65 19.82
CA SER A 6 -2.13 17.17 19.12
C SER A 6 -1.57 15.89 19.74
N LEU A 7 -1.54 15.80 21.07
CA LEU A 7 -1.07 14.60 21.77
C LEU A 7 -2.04 13.43 21.56
N MET A 8 -3.34 13.69 21.57
CA MET A 8 -4.35 12.66 21.36
C MET A 8 -4.28 12.06 19.95
N LEU A 9 -3.98 12.86 18.92
CA LEU A 9 -3.85 12.39 17.55
C LEU A 9 -2.58 11.55 17.28
N ASP A 10 -1.56 11.67 18.12
CA ASP A 10 -0.29 10.93 17.95
C ASP A 10 -0.29 9.57 18.68
N MET A 11 -1.24 9.39 19.61
CA MET A 11 -1.38 8.17 20.40
C MET A 11 -1.89 7.01 19.52
N PRO A 12 -1.15 5.88 19.43
CA PRO A 12 -1.60 4.73 18.66
C PRO A 12 -2.81 4.06 19.31
N ASN A 13 -3.47 3.19 18.55
CA ASN A 13 -4.54 2.36 19.10
C ASN A 13 -3.99 1.38 20.14
N ILE A 14 -4.82 1.03 21.13
CA ILE A 14 -4.48 0.01 22.13
C ILE A 14 -4.60 -1.36 21.45
N PRO A 15 -3.57 -2.22 21.53
CA PRO A 15 -3.65 -3.59 21.01
C PRO A 15 -4.77 -4.39 21.70
N ASP A 16 -5.38 -5.32 20.96
CA ASP A 16 -6.34 -6.27 21.54
C ASP A 16 -5.62 -7.30 22.42
N ASP A 17 -6.29 -7.81 23.45
CA ASP A 17 -5.73 -8.80 24.40
C ASP A 17 -5.26 -10.09 23.70
N SER A 18 -5.76 -10.39 22.50
CA SER A 18 -5.34 -11.56 21.70
C SER A 18 -4.02 -11.35 20.94
N VAL A 19 -3.49 -10.13 20.86
CA VAL A 19 -2.25 -9.83 20.15
C VAL A 19 -1.05 -10.27 20.99
N PRO A 20 -0.17 -11.16 20.49
CA PRO A 20 1.03 -11.55 21.22
C PRO A 20 1.94 -10.35 21.49
N GLU A 21 2.52 -10.28 22.68
CA GLU A 21 3.59 -9.31 22.95
C GLU A 21 4.79 -9.61 22.05
N GLY A 22 5.32 -8.56 21.42
CA GLY A 22 6.49 -8.67 20.55
C GLY A 22 7.19 -7.33 20.42
N LYS A 23 8.52 -7.34 20.36
CA LYS A 23 9.32 -6.12 20.19
C LYS A 23 9.37 -5.64 18.75
N ASP A 24 9.54 -6.59 17.82
CA ASP A 24 9.73 -6.34 16.39
C ASP A 24 9.23 -7.54 15.57
N GLU A 25 9.37 -7.46 14.25
CA GLU A 25 8.85 -8.46 13.32
C GLU A 25 9.44 -9.87 13.49
N SER A 26 10.58 -10.01 14.19
CA SER A 26 11.20 -11.32 14.43
C SER A 26 10.42 -12.18 15.43
N GLU A 27 9.54 -11.55 16.22
CA GLU A 27 8.71 -12.20 17.23
C GLU A 27 7.27 -12.47 16.73
N ASN A 28 6.99 -12.21 15.44
CA ASN A 28 5.70 -12.53 14.83
C ASN A 28 5.42 -14.04 14.82
N VAL A 29 4.19 -14.41 15.20
CA VAL A 29 3.74 -15.81 15.24
C VAL A 29 3.03 -16.20 13.95
N VAL A 30 3.51 -17.26 13.29
CA VAL A 30 2.85 -17.83 12.10
C VAL A 30 1.60 -18.60 12.54
N ILE A 31 0.42 -18.12 12.13
CA ILE A 31 -0.87 -18.74 12.50
C ILE A 31 -1.31 -19.83 11.51
N LYS A 32 -0.95 -19.68 10.23
CA LYS A 32 -1.35 -20.62 9.18
C LYS A 32 -0.42 -20.55 7.99
N GLU A 33 -0.04 -21.72 7.48
CA GLU A 33 0.63 -21.88 6.19
C GLU A 33 -0.31 -22.60 5.22
N TYR A 34 -0.22 -22.26 3.93
CA TYR A 34 -1.03 -22.89 2.90
C TYR A 34 -0.20 -23.17 1.65
N GLY A 35 -0.39 -24.37 1.11
CA GLY A 35 0.41 -24.86 -0.02
C GLY A 35 1.82 -25.29 0.38
N LYS A 36 2.61 -25.64 -0.61
CA LYS A 36 4.04 -25.92 -0.45
C LYS A 36 4.80 -25.12 -1.49
N ILE A 37 5.90 -24.48 -1.09
CA ILE A 37 6.81 -23.85 -2.03
C ILE A 37 7.46 -24.95 -2.85
N ILE A 38 7.08 -25.04 -4.12
CA ILE A 38 7.59 -26.02 -5.10
C ILE A 38 8.42 -25.37 -6.20
N SER A 39 8.63 -24.05 -6.13
CA SER A 39 9.39 -23.32 -7.13
C SER A 39 10.85 -23.78 -7.12
N THR A 40 11.35 -24.17 -8.29
CA THR A 40 12.79 -24.37 -8.56
C THR A 40 13.41 -23.15 -9.23
N ASN A 41 12.65 -22.06 -9.38
CA ASN A 41 13.15 -20.85 -10.01
C ASN A 41 14.07 -20.11 -9.02
N GLU A 42 15.31 -19.90 -9.45
CA GLU A 42 16.31 -19.13 -8.71
C GLU A 42 16.38 -17.67 -9.19
N LEU A 43 15.72 -17.33 -10.29
CA LEU A 43 15.68 -15.97 -10.83
C LEU A 43 14.80 -15.07 -9.96
N ASP A 44 15.28 -13.85 -9.75
CA ASP A 44 14.54 -12.79 -9.09
C ASP A 44 13.42 -12.24 -10.00
N HIS A 45 12.36 -11.69 -9.40
CA HIS A 45 11.25 -11.10 -10.15
C HIS A 45 11.66 -10.05 -11.20
N LEU A 46 12.73 -9.27 -11.00
CA LEU A 46 13.24 -8.30 -11.98
C LEU A 46 13.94 -8.98 -13.15
N GLU A 47 14.62 -10.10 -12.92
CA GLU A 47 15.19 -10.93 -13.99
C GLU A 47 14.10 -11.58 -14.85
N ILE A 48 12.97 -11.94 -14.25
CA ILE A 48 11.82 -12.52 -14.93
C ILE A 48 11.02 -11.45 -15.68
N ALA A 49 10.88 -10.26 -15.10
CA ALA A 49 9.96 -9.25 -15.54
C ALA A 49 10.59 -8.27 -16.55
N THR A 50 11.00 -8.80 -17.71
CA THR A 50 11.58 -8.00 -18.81
C THR A 50 10.66 -6.90 -19.34
N ASP A 51 9.36 -7.03 -19.08
CA ASP A 51 8.32 -6.05 -19.40
C ASP A 51 8.14 -4.96 -18.32
N ILE A 52 8.96 -4.96 -17.26
CA ILE A 52 9.02 -3.92 -16.22
C ILE A 52 10.26 -3.06 -16.47
N ASP A 53 10.06 -1.80 -16.86
CA ASP A 53 11.12 -0.86 -17.17
C ASP A 53 11.26 0.19 -16.06
N THR A 54 12.23 -0.03 -15.17
CA THR A 54 12.56 0.89 -14.07
C THR A 54 13.39 2.08 -14.54
N ASP A 55 14.18 1.93 -15.61
CA ASP A 55 15.03 3.02 -16.13
C ASP A 55 14.19 4.11 -16.80
N LEU A 56 13.21 3.70 -17.61
CA LEU A 56 12.24 4.61 -18.19
C LEU A 56 11.41 5.27 -17.10
N ALA A 57 10.96 4.51 -16.09
CA ALA A 57 10.23 5.06 -14.97
C ALA A 57 11.04 6.08 -14.18
N SER A 58 12.33 5.82 -13.95
CA SER A 58 13.22 6.77 -13.28
C SER A 58 13.38 8.07 -14.06
N LYS A 59 13.34 8.02 -15.40
CA LYS A 59 13.34 9.23 -16.24
C LYS A 59 12.03 10.01 -16.15
N LEU A 60 10.90 9.32 -15.98
CA LEU A 60 9.57 9.92 -15.96
C LEU A 60 9.18 10.48 -14.59
N ALA A 61 9.47 9.75 -13.51
CA ALA A 61 8.94 10.02 -12.18
C ALA A 61 9.97 9.90 -11.04
N GLY A 62 11.20 9.44 -11.34
CA GLY A 62 12.26 9.26 -10.35
C GLY A 62 12.34 7.84 -9.78
N SER A 63 13.12 7.67 -8.70
CA SER A 63 13.36 6.35 -8.10
C SER A 63 12.07 5.73 -7.53
N ARG A 64 12.03 4.40 -7.45
CA ARG A 64 10.88 3.60 -6.96
C ARG A 64 9.61 3.65 -7.82
N PHE A 65 9.70 4.10 -9.07
CA PHE A 65 8.65 3.95 -10.08
C PHE A 65 8.97 2.81 -11.06
N SER A 66 7.96 2.28 -11.76
CA SER A 66 8.11 1.29 -12.83
C SER A 66 7.15 1.58 -13.99
N VAL A 67 7.57 1.26 -15.22
CA VAL A 67 6.70 1.26 -16.41
C VAL A 67 6.45 -0.18 -16.81
N LEU A 68 5.19 -0.60 -16.77
CA LEU A 68 4.77 -1.92 -17.27
C LEU A 68 4.53 -1.85 -18.78
N LYS A 69 5.00 -2.86 -19.51
CA LYS A 69 4.85 -3.00 -20.96
C LYS A 69 4.17 -4.33 -21.31
N GLY A 70 3.77 -4.46 -22.57
CA GLY A 70 3.40 -5.75 -23.16
C GLY A 70 2.35 -6.51 -22.35
N ASP A 71 2.66 -7.76 -22.05
CA ASP A 71 1.75 -8.64 -21.35
C ASP A 71 1.70 -8.35 -19.84
N MET A 72 2.74 -7.72 -19.27
CA MET A 72 2.72 -7.31 -17.87
C MET A 72 1.73 -6.17 -17.60
N ALA A 73 1.60 -5.22 -18.55
CA ALA A 73 0.57 -4.19 -18.49
C ALA A 73 -0.84 -4.79 -18.56
N LYS A 74 -1.07 -5.78 -19.43
CA LYS A 74 -2.36 -6.49 -19.50
C LYS A 74 -2.66 -7.29 -18.24
N LEU A 75 -1.65 -7.95 -17.66
CA LEU A 75 -1.79 -8.73 -16.44
C LEU A 75 -2.25 -7.85 -15.26
N ARG A 76 -1.72 -6.63 -15.15
CA ARG A 76 -2.15 -5.66 -14.15
C ARG A 76 -3.65 -5.37 -14.26
N ASP A 77 -4.18 -5.22 -15.47
CA ASP A 77 -5.61 -4.95 -15.68
C ASP A 77 -6.49 -6.15 -15.36
N LEU A 78 -5.99 -7.38 -15.53
CA LEU A 78 -6.71 -8.60 -15.16
C LEU A 78 -6.90 -8.76 -13.65
N LEU A 79 -6.14 -8.04 -12.80
CA LEU A 79 -6.37 -8.06 -11.36
C LEU A 79 -7.74 -7.51 -10.96
N LEU A 80 -8.39 -6.69 -11.79
CA LEU A 80 -9.78 -6.27 -11.59
C LEU A 80 -10.77 -7.45 -11.59
N VAL A 81 -10.43 -8.60 -12.19
CA VAL A 81 -11.25 -9.82 -12.10
C VAL A 81 -11.37 -10.34 -10.66
N TYR A 82 -10.42 -10.01 -9.77
CA TYR A 82 -10.55 -10.34 -8.35
C TYR A 82 -11.55 -9.44 -7.61
N ALA A 83 -11.88 -8.25 -8.13
CA ALA A 83 -12.93 -7.40 -7.56
C ALA A 83 -14.29 -8.12 -7.59
N ASP A 84 -14.58 -8.89 -8.64
CA ASP A 84 -15.80 -9.71 -8.73
C ASP A 84 -15.93 -10.70 -7.56
N ASN A 85 -14.80 -11.25 -7.10
CA ASN A 85 -14.82 -12.14 -5.95
C ASN A 85 -15.19 -11.39 -4.66
N ALA A 86 -14.72 -10.16 -4.48
CA ALA A 86 -15.14 -9.33 -3.35
C ALA A 86 -16.65 -9.02 -3.42
N ILE A 87 -17.17 -8.67 -4.60
CA ILE A 87 -18.60 -8.41 -4.80
C ILE A 87 -19.45 -9.64 -4.43
N LYS A 88 -19.01 -10.85 -4.83
CA LYS A 88 -19.67 -12.11 -4.44
C LYS A 88 -19.70 -12.35 -2.93
N ASN A 89 -18.75 -11.78 -2.18
CA ASN A 89 -18.69 -11.85 -0.72
C ASN A 89 -19.43 -10.67 -0.02
N GLY A 90 -20.24 -9.90 -0.77
CA GLY A 90 -21.11 -8.88 -0.22
C GLY A 90 -20.52 -7.47 -0.14
N TYR A 91 -19.33 -7.24 -0.71
CA TYR A 91 -18.77 -5.90 -0.83
C TYR A 91 -19.45 -5.12 -1.98
N GLN A 92 -19.64 -3.81 -1.77
CA GLN A 92 -20.09 -2.91 -2.82
C GLN A 92 -18.89 -2.16 -3.41
N GLU A 93 -18.78 -2.13 -4.73
CA GLU A 93 -17.70 -1.43 -5.41
C GLU A 93 -17.97 0.09 -5.46
N TYR A 94 -16.94 0.88 -5.14
CA TYR A 94 -16.94 2.33 -5.27
C TYR A 94 -15.68 2.78 -6.02
N TYR A 95 -15.88 3.64 -7.03
CA TYR A 95 -14.77 4.32 -7.69
C TYR A 95 -14.55 5.68 -7.03
N VAL A 96 -13.38 5.89 -6.42
CA VAL A 96 -13.09 7.02 -5.52
C VAL A 96 -11.94 7.89 -6.03
N PRO A 97 -11.86 9.17 -5.62
CA PRO A 97 -10.70 10.02 -5.91
C PRO A 97 -9.39 9.45 -5.35
N PHE A 98 -8.28 9.62 -6.08
CA PHE A 98 -6.93 9.25 -5.61
C PHE A 98 -6.24 10.34 -4.78
N MET A 99 -6.91 11.47 -4.58
CA MET A 99 -6.45 12.58 -3.76
C MET A 99 -7.52 12.86 -2.71
N ALA A 100 -7.08 13.05 -1.47
CA ALA A 100 -7.96 13.33 -0.34
C ALA A 100 -7.58 14.66 0.33
N ASN A 101 -8.55 15.29 0.99
CA ASN A 101 -8.28 16.47 1.80
C ASN A 101 -7.67 16.08 3.15
N SER A 102 -7.12 17.05 3.87
CA SER A 102 -6.46 16.80 5.16
C SER A 102 -7.42 16.26 6.22
N GLU A 103 -8.70 16.65 6.20
CA GLU A 103 -9.70 16.16 7.17
C GLU A 103 -9.92 14.65 7.04
N SER A 104 -10.04 14.15 5.80
CA SER A 104 -10.13 12.72 5.52
C SER A 104 -8.90 11.95 6.01
N LEU A 105 -7.69 12.48 5.77
CA LEU A 105 -6.43 11.84 6.16
C LEU A 105 -6.18 11.86 7.68
N THR A 106 -6.66 12.90 8.38
CA THR A 106 -6.69 12.91 9.85
C THR A 106 -7.68 11.88 10.38
N GLY A 107 -8.87 11.76 9.74
CA GLY A 107 -9.90 10.81 10.16
C GLY A 107 -9.48 9.34 10.08
N THR A 108 -8.56 9.00 9.19
CA THR A 108 -8.00 7.63 9.03
C THR A 108 -6.64 7.45 9.70
N GLY A 109 -6.13 8.46 10.40
CA GLY A 109 -4.91 8.40 11.21
C GLY A 109 -3.59 8.60 10.47
N GLN A 110 -3.59 8.98 9.19
CA GLN A 110 -2.36 9.29 8.46
C GLN A 110 -1.77 10.63 8.90
N LEU A 111 -2.61 11.64 9.16
CA LEU A 111 -2.16 12.92 9.70
C LEU A 111 -2.44 13.00 11.21
N PRO A 112 -1.53 13.61 12.01
CA PRO A 112 -0.28 14.26 11.57
C PRO A 112 0.94 13.31 11.49
N LYS A 113 0.88 12.13 12.11
CA LYS A 113 2.04 11.28 12.40
C LYS A 113 2.82 10.80 11.17
N PHE A 114 2.12 10.52 10.08
CA PHE A 114 2.69 9.95 8.84
C PHE A 114 2.63 10.95 7.68
N GLU A 115 2.70 12.27 7.95
CA GLU A 115 2.68 13.30 6.91
C GLU A 115 3.83 13.12 5.89
N GLU A 116 5.02 12.72 6.36
CA GLU A 116 6.21 12.55 5.50
C GLU A 116 6.08 11.37 4.53
N ASP A 117 5.16 10.43 4.78
CA ASP A 117 4.89 9.29 3.90
C ASP A 117 3.94 9.64 2.74
N LEU A 118 3.38 10.86 2.74
CA LEU A 118 2.38 11.30 1.78
C LEU A 118 2.96 12.24 0.71
N LEU A 119 2.47 12.09 -0.53
CA LEU A 119 2.69 13.10 -1.57
C LEU A 119 1.69 14.26 -1.39
N ARG A 120 2.21 15.44 -1.07
CA ARG A 120 1.41 16.66 -0.89
C ARG A 120 1.37 17.48 -2.17
N LEU A 121 0.17 17.77 -2.66
CA LEU A 121 -0.01 18.78 -3.69
C LEU A 121 0.17 20.18 -3.11
N VAL A 122 1.09 20.94 -3.70
CA VAL A 122 1.25 22.37 -3.41
C VAL A 122 0.49 23.18 -4.45
N LYS A 123 -0.34 24.13 -4.01
CA LYS A 123 -0.93 25.11 -4.93
C LYS A 123 0.16 26.06 -5.41
N ASN A 124 0.73 25.76 -6.57
CA ASN A 124 1.67 26.64 -7.25
C ASN A 124 0.97 27.35 -8.42
N TYR A 125 0.09 28.29 -8.10
CA TYR A 125 -0.36 29.31 -9.05
C TYR A 125 -0.29 30.68 -8.36
N THR A 126 0.46 31.59 -8.98
CA THR A 126 0.35 33.05 -8.81
C THR A 126 -1.06 33.53 -9.05
#